data_AF-A0AAE8ZM54-F1
#
_entry.id   AF-A0AAE8ZM54-F1
#
_cell.length_a   1.000
_cell.length_b   1.000
_cell.length_c   1.000
_cell.angle_alpha   90.00
_cell.angle_beta   90.00
_cell.angle_gamma   90.00
#
_symmetry.space_group_name_H-M   'P 1'
#
loop_
_entity.id
_entity.type
_entity.pdbx_description
1 polymer ?
#
loop_
_entity_poly.entity_id
_entity_poly.type
_entity_poly.pdbx_seq_one_letter_code
_entity_poly.pdbx_strand_id
1 'polypeptide(L)'
;MILLKEGMNQIIYYGSIENMPLYNCSAHSSEEWSRLYGERHPYLGHFDIVFGTVVNILYIPIISVMFQKEFYKMSCFKIMICLGINDMLALCVNSIITGVLAVQGAV
;
A
#
# COMPACT_ATOMS: atom_id res chain seq x y z
N MET A 1 -12.60 -10.56 16.82
CA MET A 1 -14.00 -11.05 16.84
C MET A 1 -15.00 -9.99 17.30
N ILE A 2 -14.67 -9.12 18.27
CA ILE A 2 -15.54 -8.02 18.72
C ILE A 2 -15.77 -6.97 17.62
N LEU A 3 -14.71 -6.51 16.95
CA LEU A 3 -14.78 -5.58 15.79
C LEU A 3 -15.63 -6.10 14.62
N LEU A 4 -15.61 -7.42 14.37
CA LEU A 4 -16.44 -8.04 13.32
C LEU A 4 -17.93 -7.99 13.68
N LYS A 5 -18.27 -8.09 14.97
CA LYS A 5 -19.66 -8.06 15.44
C LYS A 5 -20.25 -6.66 15.36
N GLU A 6 -19.45 -5.64 15.68
CA GLU A 6 -19.84 -4.23 15.48
C GLU A 6 -19.99 -3.90 13.99
N GLY A 7 -19.02 -4.31 13.15
CA GLY A 7 -19.09 -4.11 11.70
C GLY A 7 -20.33 -4.76 11.06
N MET A 8 -20.66 -6.00 11.42
CA MET A 8 -21.88 -6.65 10.91
C MET A 8 -23.17 -5.94 11.34
N ASN A 9 -23.23 -5.42 12.56
CA ASN A 9 -24.40 -4.64 13.01
C ASN A 9 -24.57 -3.34 12.22
N GLN A 10 -23.46 -2.67 11.86
CA GLN A 10 -23.51 -1.49 11.00
C GLN A 10 -24.01 -1.83 9.59
N ILE A 11 -23.58 -2.96 9.02
CA ILE A 11 -24.05 -3.41 7.70
C ILE A 11 -25.55 -3.74 7.71
N ILE A 12 -26.06 -4.37 8.78
CA ILE A 12 -27.49 -4.66 8.92
C ILE A 12 -28.30 -3.37 9.08
N TYR A 13 -27.77 -2.37 9.79
CA TYR A 13 -28.44 -1.09 10.00
C TYR A 13 -28.49 -0.22 8.73
N TYR A 14 -27.37 -0.11 8.01
CA TYR A 14 -27.24 0.70 6.79
C TYR A 14 -27.59 -0.06 5.50
N GLY A 15 -27.81 -1.38 5.57
CA GLY A 15 -28.18 -2.27 4.47
C GLY A 15 -27.08 -2.59 3.46
N SER A 16 -26.03 -1.76 3.35
CA SER A 16 -24.87 -1.94 2.47
C SER A 16 -23.65 -1.19 3.02
N ILE A 17 -22.45 -1.61 2.60
CA ILE A 17 -21.19 -0.92 2.92
C ILE A 17 -21.18 0.50 2.36
N GLU A 18 -21.75 0.69 1.17
CA GLU A 18 -21.78 1.98 0.46
C GLU A 18 -22.63 3.04 1.17
N ASN A 19 -23.61 2.61 1.96
CA ASN A 19 -24.49 3.51 2.71
C ASN A 19 -23.90 3.94 4.06
N MET A 20 -22.76 3.37 4.47
CA MET A 20 -22.10 3.79 5.69
C MET A 20 -21.45 5.17 5.50
N PRO A 21 -21.67 6.13 6.41
CA PRO A 21 -21.21 7.49 6.24
C PRO A 21 -19.67 7.61 6.11
N LEU A 22 -18.91 6.70 6.74
CA LEU A 22 -17.46 6.67 6.68
C LEU A 22 -16.89 6.19 5.33
N TYR A 23 -17.68 5.44 4.54
CA TYR A 23 -17.27 4.88 3.25
C TYR A 23 -17.86 5.64 2.05
N ASN A 24 -18.59 6.72 2.31
CA ASN A 24 -19.12 7.59 1.26
C ASN A 24 -18.04 8.58 0.78
N CYS A 25 -17.32 8.18 -0.28
CA CYS A 25 -16.25 9.00 -0.88
C CYS A 25 -16.74 10.31 -1.49
N SER A 26 -18.05 10.51 -1.67
CA SER A 26 -18.64 11.76 -2.18
C SER A 26 -19.06 12.74 -1.08
N ALA A 27 -19.01 12.33 0.20
CA ALA A 27 -19.52 13.14 1.31
C ALA A 27 -18.58 14.28 1.70
N HIS A 28 -17.26 14.05 1.68
CA HIS A 28 -16.24 15.04 2.02
C HIS A 28 -15.03 14.92 1.08
N SER A 29 -14.29 16.01 0.93
CA SER A 29 -13.00 16.00 0.23
C SER A 29 -11.95 15.21 1.03
N SER A 30 -10.89 14.73 0.35
CA SER A 30 -9.81 13.96 0.99
C SER A 30 -9.12 14.73 2.14
N GLU A 31 -9.00 16.05 2.01
CA GLU A 31 -8.41 16.90 3.04
C GLU A 31 -9.34 17.04 4.26
N GLU A 32 -10.65 17.17 4.05
CA GLU A 32 -11.63 17.21 5.14
C GLU A 32 -11.67 15.88 5.91
N TRP A 33 -11.62 14.74 5.22
CA TRP A 33 -11.49 13.43 5.86
C TRP A 33 -10.24 13.33 6.74
N SER A 34 -9.10 13.78 6.22
CA SER A 34 -7.83 13.80 6.95
C SER A 34 -7.87 14.73 8.17
N ARG A 35 -8.63 15.83 8.12
CA ARG A 35 -8.81 16.73 9.27
C ARG A 35 -9.73 16.18 10.33
N LEU A 36 -10.77 15.44 9.94
CA LEU A 36 -11.79 14.90 10.85
C LEU A 36 -11.31 13.63 11.56
N TYR A 37 -10.62 12.74 10.85
CA TYR A 37 -10.28 11.39 11.33
C TYR A 37 -8.79 11.02 11.16
N GLY A 38 -7.96 11.92 10.64
CA GLY A 38 -6.55 11.65 10.40
C GLY A 38 -5.72 11.62 11.68
N GLU A 39 -5.11 10.47 11.98
CA GLU A 39 -4.15 10.29 13.06
C GLU A 39 -2.74 10.24 12.45
N ARG A 40 -1.78 11.01 12.99
CA ARG A 40 -0.41 11.00 12.48
C ARG A 40 0.39 9.88 13.11
N HIS A 41 0.94 9.00 12.28
CA HIS A 41 1.84 7.93 12.71
C HIS A 41 3.26 8.14 12.16
N PRO A 42 3.98 9.18 12.62
CA PRO A 42 5.25 9.58 12.00
C PRO A 42 6.36 8.53 12.16
N TYR A 43 6.40 7.81 13.29
CA TYR A 43 7.43 6.80 13.53
C TYR A 43 7.28 5.59 12.60
N LEU A 44 6.06 5.08 12.46
CA LEU A 44 5.75 3.98 11.55
C LEU A 44 5.94 4.40 10.09
N GLY A 45 5.44 5.59 9.72
CA GLY A 45 5.59 6.10 8.35
C GLY A 45 7.05 6.30 7.94
N HIS A 46 7.91 6.85 8.81
CA HIS A 46 9.34 6.98 8.50
C HIS A 46 10.04 5.61 8.39
N PHE A 47 9.68 4.67 9.26
CA PHE A 47 10.21 3.31 9.19
C PHE A 47 9.85 2.64 7.86
N ASP A 48 8.59 2.74 7.43
CA ASP A 48 8.11 2.16 6.17
C ASP A 48 8.75 2.82 4.94
N ILE A 49 8.99 4.14 4.96
CA ILE A 49 9.70 4.83 3.88
C ILE A 49 11.14 4.34 3.79
N VAL A 50 11.86 4.29 4.91
CA VAL A 50 13.27 3.87 4.93
C VAL A 50 13.39 2.41 4.52
N PHE A 51 12.57 1.54 5.10
CA PHE A 51 12.56 0.11 4.77
C PHE A 51 12.25 -0.13 3.30
N GLY A 52 11.16 0.46 2.79
CA GLY A 52 10.77 0.35 1.39
C GLY A 52 11.86 0.82 0.44
N THR A 53 12.51 1.95 0.75
CA THR A 53 13.60 2.51 -0.07
C THR A 53 14.83 1.59 -0.10
N VAL A 54 15.25 1.07 1.05
CA VAL A 54 16.41 0.16 1.14
C VAL A 54 16.16 -1.12 0.34
N VAL A 55 14.97 -1.72 0.48
CA VAL A 55 14.61 -2.94 -0.26
C VAL A 55 14.51 -2.66 -1.75
N ASN A 56 13.96 -1.52 -2.17
CA ASN A 56 13.88 -1.14 -3.58
C ASN A 56 15.28 -1.01 -4.22
N ILE A 57 16.24 -0.40 -3.50
CA ILE A 57 17.64 -0.30 -3.94
C ILE A 57 18.28 -1.68 -4.11
N LEU A 58 17.99 -2.64 -3.23
CA LEU A 58 18.48 -4.01 -3.33
C LEU A 58 17.88 -4.78 -4.52
N TYR A 59 16.64 -4.47 -4.91
CA TYR A 59 15.99 -5.11 -6.07
C TYR A 59 16.62 -4.70 -7.41
N ILE A 60 17.12 -3.46 -7.53
CA ILE A 60 17.74 -2.95 -8.77
C ILE A 60 18.91 -3.83 -9.27
N PRO A 61 19.97 -4.13 -8.47
CA PRO A 61 21.07 -4.97 -8.93
C PRO A 61 20.63 -6.42 -9.18
N ILE A 62 19.68 -6.94 -8.41
CA ILE A 62 19.15 -8.30 -8.59
C ILE A 62 18.52 -8.44 -9.97
N ILE A 63 17.61 -7.53 -10.32
CA ILE A 63 16.96 -7.53 -11.63
C ILE A 63 17.98 -7.27 -12.75
N SER A 64 18.96 -6.37 -12.53
CA SER A 64 20.02 -6.09 -13.50
C SER A 64 20.82 -7.34 -13.88
N VAL A 65 21.17 -8.19 -12.90
CA VAL A 65 21.85 -9.48 -13.17
C VAL A 65 20.95 -10.44 -13.93
N MET A 66 19.65 -10.48 -13.62
CA MET A 66 18.70 -11.36 -14.29
C MET A 66 18.46 -10.99 -15.76
N PHE A 67 18.70 -9.73 -16.14
CA PHE A 67 18.65 -9.28 -17.54
C PHE A 67 19.83 -9.73 -18.41
N GLN A 68 20.85 -10.39 -17.84
CA GLN A 68 21.95 -10.92 -18.63
C GLN A 68 21.46 -11.99 -19.63
N LYS A 69 22.05 -11.98 -20.83
CA LYS A 69 21.63 -12.80 -21.98
C LYS A 69 21.64 -14.30 -21.68
N GLU A 70 22.50 -14.74 -20.76
CA GLU A 70 22.61 -16.13 -20.33
C GLU A 70 21.35 -16.60 -19.58
N PHE A 71 20.82 -15.79 -18.66
CA PHE A 71 19.65 -16.11 -17.86
C PHE A 71 18.33 -15.84 -18.59
N TYR A 72 18.26 -14.78 -19.40
CA TYR A 72 17.04 -14.39 -20.12
C TYR A 72 16.56 -15.41 -21.17
N LYS A 73 17.44 -16.32 -21.60
CA LYS A 73 17.11 -17.39 -22.55
C LYS A 73 16.09 -18.38 -21.97
N MET A 74 16.07 -18.56 -20.65
CA MET A 74 15.16 -19.46 -19.95
C MET A 74 13.80 -18.77 -19.70
N SER A 75 12.70 -19.47 -19.98
CA SER A 75 11.34 -18.95 -19.77
C SER A 75 11.05 -18.58 -18.30
N CYS A 76 11.63 -19.32 -17.36
CA CYS A 76 11.47 -19.07 -15.92
C CYS A 76 12.00 -17.68 -15.49
N PHE A 77 13.16 -17.28 -15.99
CA PHE A 77 13.74 -15.96 -15.66
C PHE A 77 12.90 -14.80 -16.19
N LYS A 78 12.19 -14.97 -17.31
CA LYS A 78 11.29 -13.93 -17.84
C LYS A 78 10.14 -13.65 -16.86
N ILE A 79 9.53 -14.70 -16.31
CA ILE A 79 8.46 -14.56 -15.31
C ILE A 79 9.03 -13.94 -14.02
N MET A 80 10.21 -14.40 -13.58
CA MET A 80 10.85 -13.88 -12.38
C MET A 80 11.22 -12.39 -12.49
N ILE A 81 11.62 -11.91 -13.67
CA ILE A 81 11.83 -10.48 -13.95
C ILE A 81 10.51 -9.71 -13.86
N CYS A 82 9.42 -10.21 -14.47
CA CYS A 82 8.11 -9.56 -14.39
C CYS A 82 7.63 -9.45 -12.93
N LEU A 83 7.82 -10.52 -12.14
CA LEU A 83 7.50 -10.52 -10.71
C LEU A 83 8.38 -9.53 -9.94
N GLY A 84 9.69 -9.48 -10.21
CA GLY A 84 10.58 -8.50 -9.57
C GLY A 84 10.21 -7.05 -9.88
N ILE A 85 9.78 -6.75 -11.11
CA ILE A 85 9.28 -5.42 -11.46
C ILE A 85 7.97 -5.12 -10.71
N ASN A 86 7.04 -6.08 -10.66
CA ASN A 86 5.80 -5.93 -9.89
C ASN A 86 6.07 -5.69 -8.40
N ASP A 87 7.04 -6.38 -7.82
CA ASP A 87 7.43 -6.19 -6.43
C ASP A 87 8.01 -4.79 -6.19
N MET A 88 8.82 -4.27 -7.11
CA MET A 88 9.31 -2.88 -7.00
C MET A 88 8.16 -1.86 -7.05
N LEU A 89 7.17 -2.07 -7.92
CA LEU A 89 5.97 -1.21 -7.98
C LEU A 89 5.13 -1.32 -6.70
N ALA A 90 4.94 -2.55 -6.19
CA ALA A 90 4.21 -2.79 -4.96
C ALA A 90 4.91 -2.14 -3.75
N LEU A 91 6.24 -2.20 -3.65
CA LEU A 91 7.00 -1.53 -2.60
C LEU A 91 6.89 0.00 -2.68
N CYS A 92 6.90 0.56 -3.90
CA CYS A 92 6.68 1.99 -4.09
C CYS A 92 5.31 2.42 -3.54
N VAL A 93 4.24 1.71 -3.87
CA VAL A 93 2.88 2.07 -3.43
C VAL A 93 2.68 1.75 -1.94
N ASN A 94 2.95 0.51 -1.52
CA ASN A 94 2.59 0.01 -0.20
C ASN A 94 3.50 0.49 0.93
N SER A 95 4.75 0.85 0.62
CA SER A 95 5.73 1.24 1.64
C SER A 95 6.05 2.73 1.54
N ILE A 96 6.46 3.20 0.35
CA ILE A 96 6.90 4.59 0.18
C ILE A 96 5.71 5.55 0.20
N ILE A 97 4.71 5.34 -0.67
CA ILE A 97 3.54 6.24 -0.73
C ILE A 97 2.73 6.13 0.55
N THR A 98 2.39 4.91 1.01
CA THR A 98 1.68 4.72 2.28
C THR A 98 2.43 5.31 3.47
N GLY A 99 3.74 5.15 3.55
CA GLY A 99 4.54 5.75 4.63
C GLY A 99 4.50 7.27 4.60
N VAL A 100 4.51 7.91 3.42
CA VAL A 100 4.33 9.37 3.29
C VAL A 100 2.93 9.79 3.75
N LEU A 101 1.90 9.05 3.37
CA LEU A 101 0.52 9.31 3.79
C LEU A 101 0.35 9.16 5.31
N ALA A 102 1.00 8.15 5.92
CA ALA A 102 1.00 7.93 7.37
C ALA A 102 1.70 9.06 8.16
N VAL A 103 2.76 9.66 7.59
CA VAL A 103 3.41 10.83 8.19
C VAL A 103 2.50 12.07 8.13
N GLN A 104 1.75 12.23 7.05
CA GLN A 104 0.81 13.33 6.88
C GLN A 104 -0.45 13.17 7.76
N GLY A 105 -0.76 11.94 8.16
CA GLY A 105 -1.99 11.57 8.87
C GLY A 105 -3.19 11.43 7.93
N ALA A 106 -2.93 11.09 6.67
CA ALA A 106 -3.95 10.75 5.68
C ALA A 106 -4.32 9.26 5.70
N VAL A 107 -3.62 8.47 6.53
CA VAL A 107 -3.74 7.02 6.74
C VAL A 107 -3.50 6.71 8.21
#